data_AF-A0A959TMN8-F1
#
_entry.id   AF-A0A959TMN8-F1
#
_cell.length_a   1.000
_cell.length_b   1.000
_cell.length_c   1.000
_cell.angle_alpha   90.00
_cell.angle_beta   90.00
_cell.angle_gamma   90.00
#
_symmetry.space_group_name_H-M   'P 1'
#
loop_
_entity.id
_entity.type
_entity.pdbx_description
1 polymer ?
#
loop_
_entity_poly.entity_id
_entity_poly.type
_entity_poly.pdbx_seq_one_letter_code
_entity_poly.pdbx_strand_id
1 'polypeptide(L)'
;MTDRPATLRDLKASGYRSEGVKDELRRNLLRKLRQREPIFPGILGYEQTVIPQVQNAILSRHDMLFLGLRGQAKTRMLRSLVHLLDEVTPIVAGSEIHDDPLAPLSKYARDLIEVKGDDCPIDWIGRDERYHEKLATPDVTIADLIGEV
;
A
#
# COMPACT_ATOMS: atom_id res chain seq x y z
N MET A 1 -19.36 12.80 3.27
CA MET A 1 -19.24 11.36 3.58
C MET A 1 -19.83 10.63 2.40
N THR A 2 -18.98 10.22 1.46
CA THR A 2 -19.41 9.43 0.30
C THR A 2 -19.80 8.05 0.82
N ASP A 3 -21.02 7.63 0.51
CA ASP A 3 -21.53 6.30 0.87
C ASP A 3 -20.68 5.26 0.14
N ARG A 4 -19.83 4.53 0.88
CA ARG A 4 -18.93 3.54 0.30
C ARG A 4 -19.60 2.17 0.36
N PRO A 5 -19.34 1.29 -0.63
CA PRO A 5 -19.82 -0.09 -0.60
C PRO A 5 -19.50 -0.78 0.72
N ALA A 6 -20.53 -1.31 1.40
CA ALA A 6 -20.39 -2.06 2.66
C ALA A 6 -20.46 -3.57 2.45
N THR A 7 -20.81 -4.02 1.25
CA THR A 7 -20.93 -5.43 0.88
C THR A 7 -20.15 -5.75 -0.39
N LEU A 8 -19.78 -7.02 -0.56
CA LEU A 8 -19.11 -7.49 -1.77
C LEU A 8 -19.96 -7.26 -3.02
N ARG A 9 -21.29 -7.39 -2.93
CA ARG A 9 -22.22 -7.04 -4.01
C ARG A 9 -22.07 -5.60 -4.44
N ASP A 10 -22.16 -4.67 -3.49
CA ASP A 10 -22.11 -3.23 -3.77
C ASP A 10 -20.73 -2.85 -4.33
N LEU A 11 -19.68 -3.52 -3.84
CA LEU A 11 -18.32 -3.29 -4.33
C LEU A 11 -18.19 -3.70 -5.80
N LYS A 12 -18.68 -4.90 -6.17
CA LYS A 12 -18.72 -5.34 -7.56
C LYS A 12 -19.58 -4.40 -8.42
N ALA A 13 -20.74 -3.98 -7.92
CA ALA A 13 -21.66 -3.08 -8.62
C ALA A 13 -21.07 -1.68 -8.85
N SER A 14 -20.22 -1.20 -7.92
CA SER A 14 -19.49 0.06 -8.09
C SER A 14 -18.43 0.03 -9.21
N GLY A 15 -18.14 -1.15 -9.75
CA GLY A 15 -17.12 -1.34 -10.78
C GLY A 15 -15.69 -1.32 -10.24
N TYR A 16 -15.52 -1.50 -8.92
CA TYR A 16 -14.20 -1.60 -8.29
C TYR A 16 -13.36 -2.71 -8.95
N ARG A 17 -12.09 -2.40 -9.18
CA ARG A 17 -11.11 -3.36 -9.69
C ARG A 17 -9.95 -3.41 -8.72
N SER A 18 -9.66 -4.63 -8.27
CA SER A 18 -8.43 -4.90 -7.53
C SER A 18 -7.23 -4.53 -8.39
N GLU A 19 -6.27 -3.86 -7.77
CA GLU A 19 -4.99 -3.51 -8.35
C GLU A 19 -3.89 -3.82 -7.32
N GLY A 20 -2.77 -4.38 -7.79
CA GLY A 20 -1.65 -4.65 -6.91
C GLY A 20 -0.98 -3.37 -6.44
N VAL A 21 -0.40 -3.39 -5.23
CA VAL A 21 0.26 -2.20 -4.62
C VAL A 21 1.31 -1.57 -5.54
N LYS A 22 2.12 -2.39 -6.24
CA LYS A 22 3.13 -1.90 -7.19
C LYS A 22 2.51 -1.15 -8.37
N ASP A 23 1.33 -1.55 -8.82
CA ASP A 23 0.59 -0.91 -9.90
C ASP A 23 -0.08 0.39 -9.46
N GLU A 24 -0.71 0.37 -8.30
CA GLU A 24 -1.26 1.56 -7.65
C GLU A 24 -0.19 2.64 -7.45
N LEU A 25 0.96 2.28 -6.86
CA LEU A 25 2.10 3.19 -6.67
C LEU A 25 2.56 3.78 -8.00
N ARG A 26 2.71 2.94 -9.03
CA ARG A 26 3.12 3.36 -10.38
C ARG A 26 2.11 4.32 -11.01
N ARG A 27 0.82 3.99 -10.97
CA ARG A 27 -0.28 4.81 -11.49
C ARG A 27 -0.30 6.18 -10.83
N ASN A 28 -0.22 6.22 -9.51
CA ASN A 28 -0.28 7.45 -8.73
C ASN A 28 0.99 8.29 -8.86
N LEU A 29 2.16 7.66 -9.00
CA LEU A 29 3.39 8.36 -9.34
C LEU A 29 3.28 9.04 -10.71
N LEU A 30 2.81 8.33 -11.74
CA LEU A 30 2.62 8.91 -13.07
C LEU A 30 1.66 10.10 -13.06
N ARG A 31 0.58 10.03 -12.28
CA ARG A 31 -0.35 11.15 -12.08
C ARG A 31 0.37 12.37 -11.48
N LYS A 32 1.11 12.19 -10.37
CA LYS A 32 1.85 13.28 -9.73
C LYS A 32 2.91 13.90 -10.65
N LEU A 33 3.65 13.08 -11.39
CA LEU A 33 4.66 13.55 -12.34
C LEU A 33 4.05 14.41 -13.45
N ARG A 34 2.90 14.02 -14.00
CA ARG A 34 2.16 14.81 -15.00
C ARG A 34 1.69 16.16 -14.44
N GLN A 35 1.27 16.16 -13.18
CA GLN A 35 0.82 17.37 -12.47
C GLN A 35 1.97 18.21 -11.91
N ARG A 36 3.22 17.75 -12.04
CA ARG A 36 4.42 18.37 -11.44
C ARG A 36 4.30 18.55 -9.92
N GLU A 37 3.59 17.65 -9.27
CA GLU A 37 3.49 17.64 -7.80
C GLU A 37 4.78 17.08 -7.17
N PRO A 38 5.21 17.60 -6.02
CA PRO A 38 6.32 17.03 -5.29
C PRO A 38 5.98 15.62 -4.80
N ILE A 39 6.88 14.66 -5.06
CA ILE A 39 6.74 13.27 -4.60
C ILE A 39 7.14 13.13 -3.13
N PHE A 40 8.21 13.82 -2.74
CA PHE A 40 8.79 13.78 -1.39
C PHE A 40 8.86 15.19 -0.79
N PRO A 41 7.72 15.79 -0.38
CA PRO A 41 7.72 17.12 0.21
C PRO A 41 8.60 17.16 1.46
N GLY A 42 9.43 18.21 1.59
CA GLY A 42 10.33 18.39 2.73
C GLY A 42 11.60 17.53 2.71
N ILE A 43 11.88 16.83 1.61
CA ILE A 43 13.19 16.27 1.29
C ILE A 43 13.93 17.27 0.41
N LEU A 44 15.14 17.67 0.81
CA LEU A 44 15.95 18.66 0.11
C LEU A 44 17.26 18.04 -0.38
N GLY A 45 17.68 18.39 -1.60
CA GLY A 45 19.02 18.08 -2.14
C GLY A 45 19.14 16.73 -2.86
N TYR A 46 18.06 15.95 -2.96
CA TYR A 46 18.03 14.65 -3.62
C TYR A 46 17.33 14.66 -4.99
N GLU A 47 16.97 15.85 -5.50
CA GLU A 47 16.18 16.05 -6.71
C GLU A 47 16.88 15.52 -7.96
N GLN A 48 18.22 15.56 -7.99
CA GLN A 48 19.03 15.10 -9.11
C GLN A 48 19.74 13.76 -8.87
N THR A 49 19.49 13.09 -7.72
CA THR A 49 20.20 11.86 -7.34
C THR A 49 19.25 10.76 -6.92
N VAL A 50 18.79 10.75 -5.66
CA VAL A 50 18.01 9.65 -5.08
C VAL A 50 16.56 9.68 -5.57
N ILE A 51 15.93 10.85 -5.68
CA ILE A 51 14.52 10.96 -6.06
C ILE A 51 14.27 10.35 -7.46
N PRO A 52 15.06 10.66 -8.50
CA PRO A 52 14.90 10.01 -9.81
C PRO A 52 15.07 8.49 -9.76
N GLN A 53 15.97 7.97 -8.92
CA GLN A 53 16.15 6.51 -8.78
C GLN A 53 14.93 5.84 -8.16
N VAL A 54 14.34 6.44 -7.13
CA VAL A 54 13.12 5.92 -6.50
C VAL A 54 11.94 5.98 -7.50
N GLN A 55 11.83 7.06 -8.26
CA GLN A 55 10.81 7.16 -9.32
C GLN A 55 10.97 6.03 -10.34
N ASN A 56 12.19 5.80 -10.84
CA ASN A 56 12.46 4.74 -11.81
C ASN A 56 12.16 3.35 -11.23
N ALA A 57 12.54 3.09 -9.98
CA ALA A 57 12.26 1.83 -9.32
C ALA A 57 10.75 1.55 -9.21
N ILE A 58 9.95 2.56 -8.84
CA ILE A 58 8.49 2.45 -8.79
C ILE A 58 7.91 2.23 -10.18
N LEU A 59 8.35 2.99 -11.18
CA LEU A 59 7.90 2.84 -12.58
C LEU A 59 8.19 1.44 -13.13
N SER A 60 9.31 0.86 -12.72
CA SER A 60 9.73 -0.49 -13.09
C SER A 60 9.20 -1.58 -12.16
N ARG A 61 8.39 -1.25 -11.14
CA ARG A 61 7.81 -2.18 -10.16
C ARG A 61 8.88 -2.99 -9.39
N HIS A 62 10.05 -2.40 -9.16
CA HIS A 62 11.13 -3.03 -8.40
C HIS A 62 10.93 -2.88 -6.89
N ASP A 63 11.41 -3.88 -6.17
CA ASP A 63 11.65 -3.77 -4.73
C ASP A 63 12.91 -2.92 -4.50
N MET A 64 12.93 -2.14 -3.41
CA MET A 64 13.96 -1.13 -3.16
C MET A 64 14.65 -1.34 -1.82
N LEU A 65 15.96 -1.13 -1.80
CA LEU A 65 16.76 -1.09 -0.57
C LEU A 65 17.41 0.30 -0.44
N PHE A 66 17.10 1.01 0.65
CA PHE A 66 17.69 2.32 0.93
C PHE A 66 18.97 2.15 1.76
N LEU A 67 20.12 2.43 1.15
CA LEU A 67 21.43 2.42 1.82
C LEU A 67 21.97 3.84 1.98
N GLY A 68 22.51 4.15 3.16
CA GLY A 68 23.07 5.47 3.44
C GLY A 68 23.36 5.70 4.92
N LEU A 69 24.01 6.80 5.23
CA LEU A 69 24.38 7.18 6.59
C LEU A 69 23.16 7.59 7.43
N ARG A 70 23.36 7.67 8.75
CA ARG A 70 22.35 8.20 9.68
C ARG A 70 22.04 9.66 9.30
N GLY A 71 20.76 10.03 9.38
CA GLY A 71 20.30 11.39 9.08
C GLY A 71 20.04 11.69 7.60
N GLN A 72 20.32 10.76 6.68
CA GLN A 72 20.09 10.94 5.23
C GLN A 72 18.64 10.68 4.78
N ALA A 73 17.67 10.96 5.64
CA ALA A 73 16.23 10.92 5.33
C ALA A 73 15.62 9.59 4.82
N LYS A 74 16.34 8.45 4.86
CA LYS A 74 15.85 7.13 4.42
C LYS A 74 14.44 6.78 4.93
N THR A 75 14.26 6.78 6.26
CA THR A 75 12.96 6.48 6.90
C THR A 75 11.89 7.50 6.50
N ARG A 76 12.25 8.78 6.36
CA ARG A 76 11.30 9.82 5.94
C ARG A 76 10.82 9.58 4.51
N MET A 77 11.70 9.19 3.59
CA MET A 77 11.33 8.82 2.22
C MET A 77 10.42 7.60 2.19
N LEU A 78 10.77 6.52 2.92
CA LEU A 78 9.95 5.31 2.99
C LEU A 78 8.52 5.61 3.48
N ARG A 79 8.39 6.34 4.59
CA ARG A 79 7.07 6.75 5.12
C ARG A 79 6.30 7.66 4.16
N SER A 80 7.00 8.47 3.37
CA SER A 80 6.35 9.34 2.38
C SER A 80 5.79 8.59 1.18
N LEU A 81 6.27 7.37 0.89
CA LEU A 81 5.76 6.55 -0.22
C LEU A 81 4.29 6.18 -0.04
N VAL A 82 3.80 6.15 1.20
CA VAL A 82 2.39 5.91 1.53
C VAL A 82 1.47 6.94 0.87
N HIS A 83 1.95 8.16 0.64
CA HIS A 83 1.19 9.20 -0.07
C HIS A 83 1.01 8.93 -1.58
N LEU A 84 1.67 7.90 -2.11
CA LEU A 84 1.44 7.39 -3.46
C LEU A 84 0.37 6.29 -3.49
N LEU A 85 -0.12 5.81 -2.35
CA LEU A 85 -1.30 4.93 -2.30
C LEU A 85 -2.57 5.77 -2.42
N ASP A 86 -3.66 5.15 -2.86
CA ASP A 86 -5.00 5.72 -2.83
C ASP A 86 -5.42 5.96 -1.37
N GLU A 87 -6.30 6.94 -1.17
CA GLU A 87 -6.66 7.40 0.18
C GLU A 87 -7.26 6.31 1.05
N VAL A 88 -8.07 5.46 0.43
CA VAL A 88 -8.72 4.32 1.06
C VAL A 88 -8.76 3.14 0.10
N THR A 89 -8.77 1.93 0.64
CA THR A 89 -8.95 0.68 -0.12
C THR A 89 -9.97 -0.21 0.59
N PRO A 90 -10.81 -0.95 -0.13
CA PRO A 90 -11.72 -1.91 0.47
C PRO A 90 -10.94 -3.15 0.94
N ILE A 91 -11.38 -3.72 2.06
CA ILE A 91 -10.87 -4.98 2.62
C ILE A 91 -12.04 -5.85 3.04
N VAL A 92 -11.81 -7.17 3.13
CA VAL A 92 -12.78 -8.05 3.80
C VAL A 92 -12.84 -7.68 5.28
N ALA A 93 -14.03 -7.36 5.78
CA ALA A 93 -14.19 -6.93 7.17
C ALA A 93 -13.71 -8.02 8.13
N GLY A 94 -12.93 -7.62 9.13
CA GLY A 94 -12.31 -8.53 10.11
C GLY A 94 -11.07 -9.29 9.61
N SER A 95 -10.61 -9.07 8.38
CA SER A 95 -9.32 -9.62 7.92
C SER A 95 -8.15 -8.91 8.61
N GLU A 96 -7.29 -9.68 9.29
CA GLU A 96 -6.08 -9.16 9.96
C GLU A 96 -5.01 -8.70 8.97
N ILE A 97 -4.97 -9.28 7.77
CA ILE A 97 -3.97 -8.96 6.73
C ILE A 97 -4.55 -8.05 5.63
N HIS A 98 -5.71 -7.43 5.89
CA HIS A 98 -6.36 -6.51 4.95
C HIS A 98 -6.64 -7.14 3.58
N ASP A 99 -7.23 -8.35 3.58
CA ASP A 99 -7.50 -9.12 2.36
C ASP A 99 -8.30 -8.33 1.32
N ASP A 100 -7.88 -8.45 0.06
CA ASP A 100 -8.64 -7.93 -1.07
C ASP A 100 -9.97 -8.71 -1.23
N PRO A 101 -11.12 -8.03 -1.24
CA PRO A 101 -12.43 -8.70 -1.37
C PRO A 101 -12.65 -9.45 -2.68
N LEU A 102 -11.93 -9.08 -3.75
CA LEU A 102 -12.01 -9.69 -5.07
C LEU A 102 -10.90 -10.71 -5.32
N ALA A 103 -9.85 -10.71 -4.50
CA ALA A 103 -8.72 -11.63 -4.61
C ALA A 103 -8.16 -12.03 -3.23
N PRO A 104 -8.97 -12.69 -2.37
CA PRO A 104 -8.59 -12.98 -0.98
C PRO A 104 -7.43 -14.00 -0.89
N LEU A 105 -6.48 -13.72 0.01
CA LEU A 105 -5.31 -14.55 0.26
C LEU A 105 -5.50 -15.44 1.49
N SER A 106 -6.02 -14.88 2.58
CA SER A 106 -6.20 -15.62 3.82
C SER A 106 -7.33 -16.65 3.72
N LYS A 107 -7.21 -17.70 4.54
CA LYS A 107 -8.28 -18.66 4.73
C LYS A 107 -9.53 -18.00 5.30
N TYR A 108 -9.38 -17.11 6.28
CA TYR A 108 -10.49 -16.38 6.90
C TYR A 108 -11.36 -15.67 5.86
N ALA A 109 -10.74 -14.88 4.98
CA ALA A 109 -11.47 -14.12 3.96
C ALA A 109 -12.14 -15.04 2.94
N ARG A 110 -11.46 -16.09 2.50
CA ARG A 110 -12.03 -17.09 1.58
C ARG A 110 -13.26 -17.79 2.18
N ASP A 111 -13.14 -18.27 3.42
CA ASP A 111 -14.23 -18.95 4.13
C ASP A 111 -15.41 -17.99 4.34
N LEU A 112 -15.15 -16.73 4.71
CA LEU A 112 -16.20 -15.73 4.93
C LEU A 112 -16.94 -15.38 3.62
N ILE A 113 -16.21 -15.23 2.51
CA ILE A 113 -16.79 -14.98 1.19
C ILE A 113 -17.56 -16.21 0.71
N GLU A 114 -17.08 -17.43 0.98
CA GLU A 114 -17.80 -18.66 0.62
C GLU A 114 -19.13 -18.77 1.38
N VAL A 115 -19.14 -18.45 2.68
CA VAL A 115 -20.33 -18.53 3.53
C VAL A 115 -21.33 -17.41 3.24
N LYS A 116 -20.87 -16.17 3.08
CA LYS A 116 -21.75 -14.98 2.94
C LYS A 116 -22.00 -14.57 1.50
N GLY A 117 -21.19 -15.06 0.56
CA GLY A 117 -21.27 -14.70 -0.86
C GLY A 117 -21.25 -13.20 -1.06
N ASP A 118 -22.25 -12.71 -1.78
CA ASP A 118 -22.43 -11.29 -2.11
C ASP A 118 -22.70 -10.39 -0.89
N ASP A 119 -23.17 -10.95 0.21
CA ASP A 119 -23.43 -10.22 1.46
C ASP A 119 -22.19 -10.20 2.38
N CYS A 120 -21.02 -10.63 1.88
CA CYS A 120 -19.77 -10.55 2.61
C CYS A 120 -19.47 -9.08 2.97
N PRO A 121 -19.26 -8.75 4.26
CA PRO A 121 -19.06 -7.39 4.72
C PRO A 121 -17.69 -6.85 4.29
N ILE A 122 -17.67 -5.58 3.89
CA ILE A 122 -16.49 -4.85 3.41
C ILE A 122 -16.23 -3.66 4.33
N ASP A 123 -14.99 -3.54 4.78
CA ASP A 123 -14.48 -2.35 5.47
C ASP A 123 -13.55 -1.56 4.55
N TRP A 124 -13.27 -0.30 4.91
CA TRP A 124 -12.37 0.57 4.17
C TRP A 124 -11.30 1.11 5.10
N ILE A 125 -10.05 0.84 4.77
CA ILE A 125 -8.90 1.31 5.54
C ILE A 125 -8.20 2.45 4.81
N GLY A 126 -7.62 3.37 5.59
CA GLY A 126 -6.81 4.45 5.07
C GLY A 126 -5.43 3.99 4.60
N ARG A 127 -4.78 4.79 3.74
CA ARG A 127 -3.41 4.53 3.26
C ARG A 127 -2.38 4.29 4.37
N ASP A 128 -2.52 4.98 5.49
CA ASP A 128 -1.55 4.93 6.59
C ASP A 128 -1.62 3.59 7.34
N GLU A 129 -2.78 2.94 7.34
CA GLU A 129 -2.99 1.61 7.94
C GLU A 129 -2.37 0.49 7.10
N ARG A 130 -1.94 0.79 5.87
CA ARG A 130 -1.30 -0.16 4.93
C ARG A 130 0.24 -0.14 5.04
N TYR A 131 0.79 0.72 5.90
CA TYR A 131 2.23 0.84 6.09
C TYR A 131 2.69 0.12 7.35
N HIS A 132 3.53 -0.88 7.18
CA HIS A 132 4.17 -1.60 8.27
C HIS A 132 5.67 -1.32 8.27
N GLU A 133 6.20 -0.92 9.42
CA GLU A 133 7.63 -0.72 9.66
C GLU A 133 8.02 -1.52 10.90
N LYS A 134 9.03 -2.39 10.78
CA LYS A 134 9.68 -3.04 11.91
C LYS A 134 11.10 -2.53 12.01
N LEU A 135 11.44 -1.95 13.15
CA LEU A 135 12.83 -1.64 13.47
C LEU A 135 13.52 -2.94 13.86
N ALA A 136 14.40 -3.43 12.99
CA ALA A 136 15.22 -4.58 13.30
C ALA A 136 16.20 -4.19 14.42
N THR A 137 15.95 -4.68 15.63
CA THR A 137 16.97 -4.82 16.66
C THR A 137 17.80 -6.09 16.34
N PRO A 138 19.05 -6.22 16.83
CA PRO A 138 19.94 -7.32 16.44
C PRO A 138 19.39 -8.74 16.66
N ASP A 139 18.37 -8.85 17.50
CA ASP A 139 17.60 -10.04 17.87
C ASP A 139 16.47 -10.40 16.91
N VAL A 140 16.07 -9.50 15.98
CA VAL A 140 15.03 -9.77 14.97
C VAL A 140 15.63 -10.50 13.78
N THR A 141 15.16 -11.71 13.50
CA THR A 141 15.61 -12.47 12.32
C THR A 141 14.82 -12.09 11.06
N ILE A 142 15.36 -12.42 9.88
CA ILE A 142 14.63 -12.25 8.60
C ILE A 142 13.32 -13.07 8.60
N ALA A 143 13.30 -14.22 9.29
CA ALA A 143 12.09 -15.03 9.41
C ALA A 143 11.01 -14.31 10.24
N ASP A 144 11.39 -13.63 11.32
CA ASP A 144 10.46 -12.84 12.14
C ASP A 144 9.92 -11.63 11.36
N LEU A 145 10.71 -11.06 10.45
CA LEU A 145 10.29 -10.00 9.54
C LEU A 145 9.31 -10.45 8.46
N ILE A 146 9.35 -11.72 8.05
CA ILE A 146 8.47 -12.28 7.00
C ILE A 146 7.20 -12.90 7.60
N GLY A 147 7.27 -13.43 8.83
CA GLY A 147 6.13 -14.07 9.50
C GLY A 147 5.14 -13.10 10.15
N GLU A 148 5.54 -11.84 10.38
CA GLU A 148 4.73 -10.82 11.05
C GLU A 148 4.27 -9.67 10.13
N VAL A 149 4.59 -9.75 8.82
CA VAL A 149 4.14 -8.79 7.79
C VAL A 149 3.13 -9.46 6.86
#